data_AF-A0A7Y0CTR5-F1
#
_entry.id   AF-A0A7Y0CTR5-F1
#
_cell.length_a   1.000
_cell.length_b   1.000
_cell.length_c   1.000
_cell.angle_alpha   90.00
_cell.angle_beta   90.00
_cell.angle_gamma   90.00
#
_symmetry.space_group_name_H-M   'P 1'
#
loop_
_entity.id
_entity.type
_entity.pdbx_description
1 polymer ?
#
loop_
_entity_poly.entity_id
_entity_poly.type
_entity_poly.pdbx_seq_one_letter_code
_entity_poly.pdbx_strand_id
1 'polypeptide(L)'
;MNTADLLTRARHEARLTQSELATRARTSRPTLSAYEHGRTSPTLETAARLLAAAGQELTAVPQVKFVERALSRGRTTLVPTSLPRLTLRQALATITLPLHLNWSQPNRQFRLAERDRRARVYEIVLREGTPADVLTYIDGALLVDLWSSLVLPRDVRAAWSEVVDSALKQARQ
;
A
#
# COMPACT_ATOMS: atom_id res chain seq x y z
N MET A 1 -13.50 2.23 4.98
CA MET A 1 -13.05 2.63 6.33
C MET A 1 -13.60 4.01 6.60
N ASN A 2 -14.47 4.14 7.61
CA ASN A 2 -15.03 5.43 8.01
C ASN A 2 -14.25 6.00 9.22
N THR A 3 -14.58 7.22 9.66
CA THR A 3 -13.90 7.88 10.79
C THR A 3 -14.04 7.10 12.11
N ALA A 4 -15.18 6.44 12.33
CA ALA A 4 -15.44 5.67 13.54
C ALA A 4 -14.55 4.42 13.63
N ASP A 5 -14.41 3.68 12.51
CA ASP A 5 -13.51 2.53 12.40
C ASP A 5 -12.06 2.95 12.65
N LEU A 6 -11.66 4.09 12.07
CA LEU A 6 -10.31 4.62 12.17
C LEU A 6 -9.95 4.98 13.62
N LEU A 7 -10.82 5.71 14.33
CA LEU A 7 -10.60 6.08 15.73
C LEU A 7 -10.60 4.86 16.66
N THR A 8 -11.54 3.94 16.46
CA THR A 8 -11.63 2.69 17.23
C THR A 8 -10.34 1.90 17.06
N ARG A 9 -9.89 1.70 15.82
CA ARG A 9 -8.66 0.98 15.51
C ARG A 9 -7.43 1.65 16.12
N ALA A 10 -7.28 2.97 15.95
CA ALA A 10 -6.18 3.74 16.53
C ALA A 10 -6.07 3.52 18.05
N ARG A 11 -7.21 3.60 18.74
CA ARG A 11 -7.29 3.38 20.19
C ARG A 11 -6.86 1.96 20.57
N HIS A 12 -7.32 0.95 19.83
CA HIS A 12 -6.98 -0.46 20.09
C HIS A 12 -5.49 -0.76 19.83
N GLU A 13 -4.92 -0.22 18.75
CA GLU A 13 -3.49 -0.36 18.44
C GLU A 13 -2.61 0.31 19.52
N ALA A 14 -3.07 1.43 20.08
CA ALA A 14 -2.44 2.10 21.22
C ALA A 14 -2.71 1.43 22.59
N ARG A 15 -3.54 0.39 22.63
CA ARG A 15 -3.98 -0.33 23.86
C ARG A 15 -4.62 0.58 24.91
N LEU A 16 -5.43 1.55 24.47
CA LEU A 16 -6.12 2.49 25.36
C LEU A 16 -7.60 2.15 25.53
N THR A 17 -8.15 2.45 26.70
CA THR A 17 -9.58 2.55 26.92
C THR A 17 -10.12 3.87 26.34
N GLN A 18 -11.44 3.96 26.16
CA GLN A 18 -12.08 5.21 25.72
C GLN A 18 -11.81 6.36 26.70
N SER A 19 -11.79 6.09 28.00
CA SER A 19 -11.52 7.12 29.01
C SER A 19 -10.09 7.65 28.89
N GLU A 20 -9.10 6.77 28.75
CA GLU A 20 -7.69 7.19 28.63
C GLU A 20 -7.44 8.01 27.36
N LEU A 21 -7.96 7.57 26.21
CA LEU A 21 -7.81 8.32 24.97
C LEU A 21 -8.53 9.68 25.05
N ALA A 22 -9.74 9.70 25.62
CA ALA A 22 -10.49 10.95 25.79
C ALA A 22 -9.72 11.96 26.65
N THR A 23 -9.17 11.51 27.79
CA THR A 23 -8.33 12.35 28.66
C THR A 23 -7.10 12.88 27.91
N ARG A 24 -6.36 12.01 27.20
CA ARG A 24 -5.17 12.43 26.43
C ARG A 24 -5.51 13.42 25.32
N ALA A 25 -6.64 13.23 24.64
CA ALA A 25 -7.08 14.07 23.53
C ALA A 25 -7.88 15.30 23.96
N ARG A 26 -7.99 15.57 25.27
CA ARG A 26 -8.75 16.70 25.84
C ARG A 26 -10.21 16.71 25.36
N THR A 27 -10.86 15.56 25.43
CA THR A 27 -12.29 15.38 25.15
C THR A 27 -12.94 14.53 26.25
N SER A 28 -14.25 14.31 26.17
CA SER A 28 -14.98 13.50 27.13
C SER A 28 -15.14 12.05 26.63
N ARG A 29 -15.19 11.08 27.55
CA ARG A 29 -15.46 9.67 27.21
C ARG A 29 -16.80 9.51 26.45
N PRO A 30 -17.92 10.15 26.85
CA PRO A 30 -19.16 10.10 26.07
C PRO A 30 -19.01 10.67 24.65
N THR A 31 -18.26 11.76 24.47
CA THR A 31 -17.99 12.35 23.14
C THR A 31 -17.17 11.39 22.27
N LEU A 32 -16.10 10.82 22.81
CA LEU A 32 -15.31 9.81 22.09
C LEU A 32 -16.16 8.58 21.74
N SER A 33 -16.99 8.13 22.67
CA SER A 33 -17.92 7.01 22.42
C SER A 33 -18.90 7.32 21.28
N ALA A 34 -19.43 8.55 21.21
CA ALA A 34 -20.30 8.96 20.11
C ALA A 34 -19.55 8.95 18.76
N TYR A 35 -18.28 9.34 18.73
CA TYR A 35 -17.44 9.27 17.53
C TYR A 35 -17.14 7.83 17.10
N GLU A 36 -16.74 6.95 18.03
CA GLU A 36 -16.42 5.54 17.74
C GLU A 36 -17.63 4.72 17.28
N HIS A 37 -18.86 5.14 17.62
CA HIS A 37 -20.09 4.51 17.14
C HIS A 37 -20.71 5.24 15.93
N GLY A 38 -20.05 6.27 15.39
CA GLY A 38 -20.54 7.03 14.23
C GLY A 38 -21.81 7.84 14.49
N ARG A 39 -22.20 8.06 15.75
CA ARG A 39 -23.38 8.89 16.12
C ARG A 39 -23.13 10.36 15.86
N THR A 40 -21.86 10.77 15.89
CA THR A 40 -21.41 12.11 15.56
C THR A 40 -20.08 12.01 14.83
N SER A 41 -19.82 12.91 13.89
CA SER A 41 -18.53 12.98 13.20
C SER A 41 -17.65 14.06 13.84
N PRO A 42 -16.41 13.76 14.24
CA PRO A 42 -15.48 14.78 14.70
C PRO A 42 -15.06 15.68 13.53
N THR A 43 -14.66 16.93 13.83
CA THR A 43 -13.94 17.77 12.87
C THR A 43 -12.59 17.13 12.52
N LEU A 44 -11.99 17.50 11.38
CA LEU A 44 -10.65 17.02 11.01
C LEU A 44 -9.61 17.30 12.11
N GLU A 45 -9.67 18.49 12.70
CA GLU A 45 -8.81 18.88 13.82
C GLU A 45 -8.99 17.97 15.03
N THR A 46 -10.25 17.65 15.39
CA THR A 46 -10.55 16.75 16.52
C THR A 46 -10.08 15.33 16.24
N ALA A 47 -10.28 14.83 15.01
CA ALA A 47 -9.80 13.51 14.58
C ALA A 47 -8.26 13.44 14.62
N ALA A 48 -7.57 14.45 14.08
CA ALA A 48 -6.11 14.54 14.12
C ALA A 48 -5.57 14.57 15.55
N ARG A 49 -6.21 15.33 16.46
CA ARG A 49 -5.85 15.37 17.89
C ARG A 49 -6.04 14.01 18.58
N LEU A 50 -7.13 13.31 18.28
CA LEU A 50 -7.38 11.97 18.81
C LEU A 50 -6.33 10.96 18.33
N LEU A 51 -5.98 11.01 17.04
CA LEU A 51 -4.94 10.14 16.46
C LEU A 51 -3.58 10.43 17.10
N ALA A 52 -3.19 11.70 17.22
CA ALA A 52 -1.94 12.10 17.86
C ALA A 52 -1.86 11.62 19.32
N ALA A 53 -2.97 11.71 20.07
CA ALA A 53 -3.07 11.20 21.44
C ALA A 53 -2.96 9.66 21.55
N ALA A 54 -3.28 8.95 20.46
CA ALA A 54 -3.05 7.52 20.30
C ALA A 54 -1.64 7.18 19.72
N GLY A 55 -0.78 8.18 19.50
CA GLY A 55 0.55 8.00 18.92
C GLY A 55 0.55 7.78 17.41
N GLN A 56 -0.50 8.21 16.72
CA GLN A 56 -0.65 8.08 15.27
C GLN A 56 -0.67 9.46 14.59
N GLU A 57 -0.14 9.53 13.37
CA GLU A 57 -0.16 10.72 12.54
C GLU A 57 -1.21 10.58 11.43
N LEU A 58 -1.97 11.65 11.17
CA LEU A 58 -2.92 11.69 10.06
C LEU A 58 -2.22 12.25 8.81
N THR A 59 -1.84 11.35 7.91
CA THR A 59 -1.19 11.72 6.65
C THR A 59 -2.11 11.48 5.45
N ALA A 60 -2.19 12.45 4.54
CA ALA A 60 -2.80 12.22 3.23
C ALA A 60 -1.82 11.44 2.35
N VAL A 61 -2.25 10.28 1.85
CA VAL A 61 -1.48 9.49 0.89
C VAL A 61 -2.17 9.53 -0.48
N PRO A 62 -1.41 9.62 -1.59
CA PRO A 62 -1.99 9.52 -2.92
C PRO A 62 -2.74 8.21 -3.10
N GLN A 63 -3.95 8.27 -3.66
CA GLN A 63 -4.66 7.06 -4.05
C GLN A 63 -3.99 6.46 -5.30
N VAL A 64 -3.59 5.20 -5.21
CA VAL A 64 -3.08 4.45 -6.35
C VAL A 64 -4.27 4.09 -7.24
N LYS A 65 -4.39 4.77 -8.39
CA LYS A 65 -5.33 4.40 -9.45
C LYS A 65 -4.58 3.61 -10.51
N PHE A 66 -5.31 2.90 -11.37
CA PHE A 66 -4.72 2.19 -12.49
C PHE A 66 -5.21 2.79 -13.79
N VAL A 67 -4.28 2.97 -14.72
CA VAL A 67 -4.54 3.51 -16.04
C VAL A 67 -4.10 2.51 -17.09
N GLU A 68 -4.89 2.41 -18.15
CA GLU A 68 -4.53 1.56 -19.28
C GLU A 68 -3.39 2.19 -20.07
N ARG A 69 -2.44 1.35 -20.48
CA ARG A 69 -1.30 1.70 -21.32
C ARG A 69 -1.23 0.72 -22.48
N ALA A 70 -1.10 1.25 -23.68
CA ALA A 70 -0.91 0.45 -24.88
C ALA A 70 0.47 -0.22 -24.85
N LEU A 71 0.48 -1.52 -25.15
CA LEU A 71 1.66 -2.33 -25.41
C LEU A 71 1.78 -2.62 -26.90
N SER A 72 2.80 -3.38 -27.28
CA SER A 72 2.97 -3.80 -28.68
C SER A 72 1.84 -4.73 -29.12
N ARG A 73 1.54 -4.74 -30.43
CA ARG A 73 0.56 -5.66 -31.07
C ARG A 73 -0.87 -5.54 -30.51
N GLY A 74 -1.31 -4.33 -30.17
CA GLY A 74 -2.68 -4.07 -29.71
C GLY A 74 -3.01 -4.60 -28.31
N ARG A 75 -2.01 -5.08 -27.57
CA ARG A 75 -2.16 -5.47 -26.17
C ARG A 75 -2.20 -4.23 -25.29
N THR A 76 -2.76 -4.35 -24.10
CA THR A 76 -2.74 -3.29 -23.08
C THR A 76 -2.33 -3.85 -21.72
N THR A 77 -1.88 -2.96 -20.84
CA THR A 77 -1.57 -3.27 -19.44
C THR A 77 -2.09 -2.16 -18.53
N LEU A 78 -2.39 -2.50 -17.27
CA LEU A 78 -2.82 -1.56 -16.26
C LEU A 78 -1.61 -1.18 -15.40
N VAL A 79 -1.21 0.09 -15.46
CA VAL A 79 -0.08 0.64 -14.71
C VAL A 79 -0.61 1.55 -13.59
N PRO A 80 -0.05 1.49 -12.38
CA PRO A 80 -0.47 2.38 -11.30
C PRO A 80 -0.08 3.84 -11.58
N THR A 81 -0.90 4.80 -11.14
CA THR A 81 -0.61 6.24 -11.25
C THR A 81 0.48 6.71 -10.28
N SER A 82 0.74 5.93 -9.24
CA SER A 82 1.80 6.13 -8.25
C SER A 82 2.27 4.77 -7.74
N LEU A 83 3.55 4.64 -7.39
CA LEU A 83 4.05 3.36 -6.91
C LEU A 83 3.44 3.01 -5.54
N PRO A 84 2.87 1.80 -5.38
CA PRO A 84 2.33 1.36 -4.09
C PRO A 84 3.42 1.27 -3.02
N ARG A 85 3.04 1.45 -1.75
CA ARG A 85 3.91 1.25 -0.59
C ARG A 85 3.34 0.12 0.26
N LEU A 86 4.12 -0.92 0.47
CA LEU A 86 3.72 -2.03 1.35
C LEU A 86 4.32 -1.83 2.73
N THR A 87 3.70 -2.46 3.73
CA THR A 87 4.36 -2.58 5.04
C THR A 87 5.61 -3.45 4.90
N LEU A 88 6.61 -3.23 5.75
CA LEU A 88 7.85 -4.03 5.74
C LEU A 88 7.58 -5.54 5.82
N ARG A 89 6.59 -5.93 6.65
CA ARG A 89 6.16 -7.32 6.80
C ARG A 89 5.65 -7.91 5.49
N GLN A 90 4.85 -7.16 4.72
CA GLN A 90 4.34 -7.61 3.43
C GLN A 90 5.43 -7.61 2.37
N ALA A 91 6.22 -6.53 2.28
CA ALA A 91 7.26 -6.35 1.28
C ALA A 91 8.37 -7.43 1.35
N LEU A 92 8.60 -7.99 2.54
CA LEU A 92 9.64 -9.00 2.80
C LEU A 92 9.07 -10.38 3.18
N ALA A 93 7.76 -10.59 3.00
CA ALA A 93 7.07 -11.82 3.38
C ALA A 93 7.59 -13.05 2.61
N THR A 94 7.35 -14.24 3.17
CA THR A 94 7.33 -15.48 2.38
C THR A 94 5.92 -15.67 1.85
N ILE A 95 5.77 -15.74 0.53
CA ILE A 95 4.48 -15.82 -0.16
C ILE A 95 4.40 -17.05 -1.05
N THR A 96 3.18 -17.40 -1.44
CA THR A 96 2.90 -18.30 -2.56
C THR A 96 2.09 -17.50 -3.58
N LEU A 97 2.52 -17.49 -4.83
CA LEU A 97 1.78 -16.80 -5.89
C LEU A 97 0.48 -17.56 -6.24
N PRO A 98 -0.62 -16.84 -6.54
CA PRO A 98 -1.85 -17.45 -7.01
C PRO A 98 -1.63 -18.14 -8.36
N LEU A 99 -2.51 -19.08 -8.69
CA LEU A 99 -2.36 -19.95 -9.86
C LEU A 99 -2.25 -19.17 -11.18
N HIS A 100 -2.96 -18.04 -11.32
CA HIS A 100 -2.90 -17.22 -12.53
C HIS A 100 -1.54 -16.55 -12.77
N LEU A 101 -0.71 -16.42 -11.73
CA LEU A 101 0.66 -15.90 -11.82
C LEU A 101 1.73 -16.99 -11.88
N ASN A 102 1.41 -18.21 -11.42
CA ASN A 102 2.39 -19.28 -11.33
C ASN A 102 1.74 -20.65 -11.57
N TRP A 103 1.17 -20.82 -12.76
CA TRP A 103 0.51 -22.06 -13.17
C TRP A 103 1.48 -23.24 -13.30
N SER A 104 2.77 -22.99 -13.59
CA SER A 104 3.77 -24.03 -13.82
C SER A 104 4.31 -24.68 -12.54
N GLN A 105 4.34 -23.93 -11.43
CA GLN A 105 4.86 -24.40 -10.15
C GLN A 105 3.93 -23.96 -9.01
N PRO A 106 2.69 -24.47 -8.98
CA PRO A 106 1.75 -24.14 -7.92
C PRO A 106 2.36 -24.48 -6.56
N ASN A 107 2.05 -23.67 -5.54
CA ASN A 107 2.56 -23.81 -4.17
C ASN A 107 4.05 -23.50 -3.95
N ARG A 108 4.78 -23.07 -5.00
CA ARG A 108 6.16 -22.59 -4.80
C ARG A 108 6.16 -21.38 -3.88
N GLN A 109 6.94 -21.48 -2.81
CA GLN A 109 7.17 -20.37 -1.89
C GLN A 109 8.27 -19.45 -2.41
N PHE A 110 8.04 -18.15 -2.30
CA PHE A 110 8.99 -17.09 -2.61
C PHE A 110 9.24 -16.28 -1.35
N ARG A 111 10.50 -16.24 -0.89
CA ARG A 111 10.91 -15.32 0.18
C ARG A 111 11.22 -13.96 -0.44
N LEU A 112 10.33 -12.99 -0.29
CA LEU A 112 10.52 -11.65 -0.84
C LEU A 112 11.66 -10.90 -0.15
N ALA A 113 12.15 -11.35 1.01
CA ALA A 113 13.39 -10.85 1.61
C ALA A 113 14.63 -11.10 0.71
N GLU A 114 14.65 -12.23 -0.01
CA GLU A 114 15.74 -12.58 -0.94
C GLU A 114 15.59 -11.74 -2.23
N ARG A 115 16.60 -10.89 -2.54
CA ARG A 115 16.56 -9.91 -3.64
C ARG A 115 16.21 -10.54 -4.98
N ASP A 116 16.86 -11.64 -5.34
CA ASP A 116 16.65 -12.31 -6.64
C ASP A 116 15.27 -12.95 -6.74
N ARG A 117 14.75 -13.50 -5.63
CA ARG A 117 13.39 -14.06 -5.59
C ARG A 117 12.34 -12.98 -5.68
N ARG A 118 12.57 -11.83 -5.04
CA ARG A 118 11.72 -10.66 -5.16
C ARG A 118 11.72 -10.11 -6.58
N ALA A 119 12.89 -9.98 -7.21
CA ALA A 119 13.01 -9.59 -8.62
C ALA A 119 12.17 -10.50 -9.51
N ARG A 120 12.26 -11.82 -9.30
CA ARG A 120 11.46 -12.78 -10.08
C ARG A 120 9.95 -12.58 -9.90
N VAL A 121 9.48 -12.38 -8.67
CA VAL A 121 8.07 -12.10 -8.40
C VAL A 121 7.63 -10.80 -9.07
N TYR A 122 8.46 -9.76 -9.03
CA TYR A 122 8.15 -8.47 -9.62
C TYR A 122 8.05 -8.57 -11.14
N GLU A 123 8.97 -9.31 -11.79
CA GLU A 123 8.88 -9.59 -13.22
C GLU A 123 7.56 -10.27 -13.59
N ILE A 124 7.12 -11.27 -12.82
CA ILE A 124 5.86 -11.99 -13.05
C ILE A 124 4.68 -11.01 -12.94
N VAL A 125 4.60 -10.28 -11.82
CA VAL A 125 3.47 -9.37 -11.54
C VAL A 125 3.42 -8.20 -12.53
N LEU A 126 4.55 -7.63 -12.94
CA LEU A 126 4.55 -6.54 -13.93
C LEU A 126 4.13 -7.00 -15.34
N ARG A 127 4.35 -8.28 -15.67
CA ARG A 127 4.00 -8.83 -16.99
C ARG A 127 2.56 -9.35 -17.06
N GLU A 128 2.09 -9.97 -15.98
CA GLU A 128 0.88 -10.81 -15.96
C GLU A 128 -0.10 -10.44 -14.86
N GLY A 129 0.28 -9.55 -13.94
CA GLY A 129 -0.51 -9.17 -12.77
C GLY A 129 -1.70 -8.29 -13.08
N THR A 130 -2.74 -8.49 -12.27
CA THR A 130 -3.88 -7.57 -12.14
C THR A 130 -3.51 -6.40 -11.22
N PRO A 131 -4.33 -5.32 -11.18
CA PRO A 131 -4.20 -4.28 -10.17
C PRO A 131 -4.12 -4.80 -8.72
N ALA A 132 -4.90 -5.84 -8.39
CA ALA A 132 -4.88 -6.45 -7.07
C ALA A 132 -3.53 -7.13 -6.78
N ASP A 133 -2.93 -7.80 -7.77
CA ASP A 133 -1.62 -8.42 -7.62
C ASP A 133 -0.53 -7.36 -7.42
N VAL A 134 -0.59 -6.24 -8.17
CA VAL A 134 0.33 -5.11 -8.00
C VAL A 134 0.24 -4.56 -6.58
N LEU A 135 -0.97 -4.30 -6.08
CA LEU A 135 -1.18 -3.80 -4.72
C LEU A 135 -0.83 -4.81 -3.61
N THR A 136 -0.72 -6.09 -3.94
CA THR A 136 -0.40 -7.15 -2.97
C THR A 136 1.10 -7.40 -2.89
N TYR A 137 1.80 -7.37 -4.03
CA TYR A 137 3.18 -7.86 -4.11
C TYR A 137 4.24 -6.80 -4.41
N ILE A 138 3.87 -5.67 -5.02
CA ILE A 138 4.83 -4.64 -5.43
C ILE A 138 4.98 -3.60 -4.33
N ASP A 139 6.21 -3.43 -3.84
CA ASP A 139 6.61 -2.26 -3.06
C ASP A 139 7.42 -1.31 -3.94
N GLY A 140 7.02 -0.05 -4.00
CA GLY A 140 7.56 0.95 -4.91
C GLY A 140 9.05 1.24 -4.74
N ALA A 141 9.55 1.30 -3.51
CA ALA A 141 10.97 1.59 -3.26
C ALA A 141 11.82 0.39 -3.64
N LEU A 142 11.39 -0.83 -3.30
CA LEU A 142 12.07 -2.05 -3.71
C LEU A 142 11.99 -2.26 -5.22
N LEU A 143 10.91 -1.81 -5.89
CA LEU A 143 10.81 -1.86 -7.34
C LEU A 143 11.81 -0.91 -7.99
N VAL A 144 11.90 0.33 -7.52
CA VAL A 144 12.86 1.33 -7.99
C VAL A 144 14.29 0.82 -7.85
N ASP A 145 14.62 0.27 -6.68
CA ASP A 145 15.92 -0.34 -6.38
C ASP A 145 16.24 -1.54 -7.30
N LEU A 146 15.24 -2.35 -7.68
CA LEU A 146 15.40 -3.47 -8.61
C LEU A 146 15.33 -3.07 -10.09
N TRP A 147 14.88 -1.85 -10.42
CA TRP A 147 14.33 -1.52 -11.74
C TRP A 147 15.29 -1.79 -12.90
N SER A 148 16.57 -1.47 -12.74
CA SER A 148 17.60 -1.68 -13.76
C SER A 148 17.97 -3.15 -13.97
N SER A 149 17.75 -3.99 -12.96
CA SER A 149 18.08 -5.43 -12.98
C SER A 149 16.94 -6.32 -13.47
N LEU A 150 15.70 -5.83 -13.46
CA LEU A 150 14.55 -6.63 -13.89
C LEU A 150 14.65 -6.97 -15.37
N VAL A 151 14.42 -8.23 -15.72
CA VAL A 151 14.26 -8.63 -17.12
C VAL A 151 12.78 -8.41 -17.46
N LEU A 152 12.47 -7.48 -18.37
CA LEU A 152 11.09 -7.19 -18.77
C LEU A 152 11.00 -7.05 -20.30
N PRO A 153 9.87 -7.42 -20.92
CA PRO A 153 9.56 -7.01 -22.28
C PRO A 153 9.68 -5.49 -22.43
N ARG A 154 10.21 -5.03 -23.57
CA ARG A 154 10.51 -3.60 -23.80
C ARG A 154 9.30 -2.70 -23.64
N ASP A 155 8.14 -3.16 -24.09
CA ASP A 155 6.87 -2.44 -24.00
C ASP A 155 6.35 -2.36 -22.56
N VAL A 156 6.42 -3.46 -21.78
CA VAL A 156 6.10 -3.45 -20.35
C VAL A 156 7.04 -2.51 -19.60
N ARG A 157 8.34 -2.57 -19.89
CA ARG A 157 9.31 -1.65 -19.30
C ARG A 157 8.96 -0.19 -19.62
N ALA A 158 8.68 0.12 -20.87
CA ALA A 158 8.30 1.47 -21.29
C ALA A 158 7.00 1.96 -20.62
N ALA A 159 5.98 1.10 -20.51
CA ALA A 159 4.71 1.45 -19.88
C ALA A 159 4.84 1.81 -18.40
N TRP A 160 5.78 1.17 -17.69
CA TRP A 160 6.04 1.41 -16.27
C TRP A 160 7.11 2.48 -15.99
N SER A 161 7.96 2.82 -16.96
CA SER A 161 9.03 3.81 -16.76
C SER A 161 8.50 5.16 -16.26
N GLU A 162 7.36 5.64 -16.77
CA GLU A 162 6.78 6.93 -16.38
C GLU A 162 6.55 7.04 -14.86
N VAL A 163 5.93 6.02 -14.26
CA VAL A 163 5.63 6.02 -12.82
C VAL A 163 6.89 5.79 -11.97
N VAL A 164 7.84 5.00 -12.46
CA VAL A 164 9.14 4.76 -11.79
C VAL A 164 10.01 6.01 -11.80
N ASP A 165 10.14 6.69 -12.93
CA ASP A 165 10.91 7.91 -13.09
C ASP A 165 10.30 9.07 -12.28
N SER A 166 8.97 9.14 -12.23
CA SER A 166 8.27 10.13 -11.41
C SER A 166 8.55 9.95 -9.92
N ALA A 167 8.56 8.69 -9.43
CA ALA A 167 8.90 8.38 -8.04
C ALA A 167 10.36 8.76 -7.72
N LEU A 168 11.30 8.50 -8.64
CA LEU A 168 12.70 8.89 -8.49
C LEU A 168 12.90 10.41 -8.45
N LYS A 169 12.12 11.18 -9.21
CA LYS A 169 12.16 12.65 -9.17
C LYS A 169 11.65 13.19 -7.85
N GLN A 170 10.56 12.62 -7.32
CA GLN A 170 9.99 13.01 -6.02
C GLN A 170 10.97 12.75 -4.87
N ALA A 171 11.75 11.67 -4.91
CA ALA A 171 12.73 11.35 -3.86
C ALA A 171 13.94 12.30 -3.81
N ARG A 172 14.14 13.15 -4.82
CA ARG A 172 15.24 14.13 -4.89
C ARG A 172 14.85 15.53 -4.41
N GLN A 173 13.56 15.75 -4.15
CA GLN A 173 13.01 17.00 -3.61
C GLN A 173 12.88 16.90 -2.09
#